data_AF-A0A662GNS3-F1
#
_entry.id   AF-A0A662GNS3-F1
#
_cell.length_a   1.000
_cell.length_b   1.000
_cell.length_c   1.000
_cell.angle_alpha   90.00
_cell.angle_beta   90.00
_cell.angle_gamma   90.00
#
_symmetry.space_group_name_H-M   'P 1'
#
loop_
_entity.id
_entity.type
_entity.pdbx_description
1 polymer ?
#
loop_
_entity_poly.entity_id
_entity_poly.type
_entity_poly.pdbx_seq_one_letter_code
_entity_poly.pdbx_strand_id
1 'polypeptide(L)'
;MISKKAIILTFILVIISPIFGVILADMVGYHEPLDLAAESLGLEDISEEINWTPFFDYTVPGLPDVIGYIIAGFIGVFIVLGLGIGLSKIMGSK
;
A
#
# COMPACT_ATOMS: atom_id res chain seq x y z
N MET A 1 1.60 15.74 -20.55
CA MET A 1 0.55 16.25 -19.63
C MET A 1 -0.20 15.06 -19.05
N ILE A 2 -0.44 15.01 -17.74
CA ILE A 2 -1.16 13.90 -17.12
C ILE A 2 -2.65 14.00 -17.47
N SER A 3 -3.24 12.89 -17.95
CA SER A 3 -4.66 12.85 -18.31
C SER A 3 -5.55 12.92 -17.07
N LYS A 4 -6.51 13.86 -17.05
CA LYS A 4 -7.51 13.97 -15.97
C LYS A 4 -8.30 12.67 -15.80
N LYS A 5 -8.62 11.99 -16.92
CA LYS A 5 -9.30 10.68 -16.90
C LYS A 5 -8.45 9.61 -16.23
N ALA A 6 -7.13 9.62 -16.47
CA ALA A 6 -6.22 8.67 -15.84
C ALA A 6 -6.12 8.90 -14.32
N ILE A 7 -6.01 10.16 -13.87
CA ILE A 7 -5.99 10.48 -12.43
C ILE A 7 -7.28 10.00 -11.74
N ILE A 8 -8.44 10.31 -12.33
CA ILE A 8 -9.74 9.88 -11.78
C ILE A 8 -9.80 8.36 -11.71
N LEU A 9 -9.38 7.66 -12.77
CA LEU A 9 -9.34 6.20 -12.78
C LEU A 9 -8.42 5.65 -11.69
N THR A 10 -7.21 6.20 -11.52
CA THR A 10 -6.28 5.81 -10.46
C THR A 10 -6.91 5.97 -9.08
N PHE A 11 -7.56 7.11 -8.81
CA PHE A 11 -8.23 7.34 -7.53
C PHE A 11 -9.34 6.32 -7.27
N ILE A 12 -10.17 6.04 -8.28
CA ILE A 12 -11.22 5.02 -8.19
C ILE A 12 -10.60 3.65 -7.88
N LEU A 13 -9.53 3.27 -8.58
CA LEU A 13 -8.85 2.00 -8.37
C LEU A 13 -8.25 1.87 -6.96
N VAL A 14 -7.69 2.94 -6.39
CA VAL A 14 -7.17 2.94 -5.01
C VAL A 14 -8.29 2.79 -3.99
N ILE A 15 -9.48 3.37 -4.23
CA ILE A 15 -10.62 3.22 -3.32
C ILE A 15 -11.22 1.81 -3.40
N ILE A 16 -11.20 1.19 -4.58
CA ILE A 16 -11.75 -0.16 -4.82
C ILE A 16 -10.76 -1.26 -4.40
N SER A 17 -9.45 -1.00 -4.42
CA SER A 17 -8.43 -2.02 -4.18
C SER A 17 -8.51 -2.77 -2.82
N PRO A 18 -8.99 -2.19 -1.69
CA PRO A 18 -9.15 -2.95 -0.44
C PRO A 18 -10.13 -4.12 -0.56
N ILE A 19 -11.04 -4.09 -1.55
CA ILE A 19 -11.90 -5.24 -1.84
C ILE A 19 -11.04 -6.47 -2.10
N PHE A 20 -9.95 -6.32 -2.85
CA PHE A 20 -9.05 -7.43 -3.18
C PHE A 20 -7.98 -7.64 -2.12
N GLY A 21 -7.37 -6.56 -1.63
CA GLY A 21 -6.20 -6.64 -0.74
C GLY A 21 -6.52 -6.95 0.71
N VAL A 22 -7.75 -6.68 1.17
CA VAL A 22 -8.16 -6.85 2.57
C VAL A 22 -9.36 -7.77 2.66
N ILE A 23 -10.49 -7.37 2.05
CA ILE A 23 -11.78 -8.04 2.27
C ILE A 23 -11.79 -9.46 1.69
N LEU A 24 -11.50 -9.59 0.39
CA LEU A 24 -11.52 -10.90 -0.25
C LEU A 24 -10.38 -11.80 0.22
N ALA A 25 -9.23 -11.22 0.60
CA ALA A 25 -8.09 -11.96 1.15
C ALA A 25 -8.46 -12.60 2.51
N ASP A 26 -9.09 -11.83 3.40
CA ASP A 26 -9.61 -12.32 4.68
C ASP A 26 -10.71 -13.37 4.48
N MET A 27 -11.65 -13.13 3.58
CA MET A 27 -12.76 -14.07 3.29
C MET A 27 -12.30 -15.45 2.82
N VAL A 28 -11.16 -15.54 2.13
CA VAL A 28 -10.59 -16.83 1.68
C VAL A 28 -9.60 -17.43 2.67
N GLY A 29 -9.38 -16.77 3.82
CA GLY A 29 -8.39 -17.19 4.80
C GLY A 29 -6.98 -17.17 4.24
N TYR A 30 -6.64 -16.13 3.45
CA TYR A 30 -5.27 -15.96 2.99
C TYR A 30 -4.36 -15.68 4.18
N HIS A 31 -3.31 -16.48 4.31
CA HIS A 31 -2.24 -16.30 5.30
C HIS A 31 -0.90 -16.28 4.56
N GLU A 32 0.03 -15.45 5.02
CA GLU A 32 1.36 -15.42 4.42
C GLU A 32 2.12 -16.73 4.73
N PRO A 33 2.79 -17.35 3.74
CA PRO A 33 3.51 -18.60 3.98
C PRO A 33 4.60 -18.49 5.06
N LEU A 34 5.17 -17.30 5.23
CA LEU A 34 6.20 -17.05 6.24
C LEU A 34 5.60 -16.98 7.65
N ASP A 35 4.42 -16.40 7.81
CA ASP A 35 3.70 -16.36 9.09
C ASP A 35 3.36 -17.78 9.55
N LEU A 36 2.83 -18.61 8.65
CA LEU A 36 2.52 -20.01 8.94
C LEU A 36 3.78 -20.80 9.33
N ALA A 37 4.91 -20.53 8.67
CA ALA A 37 6.18 -21.15 9.02
C ALA A 37 6.67 -20.69 10.41
N ALA A 38 6.57 -19.41 10.72
CA ALA A 38 6.93 -18.85 12.02
C ALA A 38 6.06 -19.43 13.15
N GLU A 39 4.74 -19.48 12.96
CA GLU A 39 3.79 -20.07 13.91
C GLU A 39 4.08 -21.55 14.15
N SER A 40 4.41 -22.31 13.08
CA SER A 40 4.79 -23.73 13.19
C SER A 40 6.06 -23.97 14.01
N LEU A 41 6.92 -22.96 14.10
CA LEU A 41 8.15 -22.95 14.90
C LEU A 41 7.93 -22.36 16.30
N GLY A 42 6.71 -21.92 16.63
CA GLY A 42 6.39 -21.27 17.90
C GLY A 42 7.02 -19.89 18.05
N LEU A 43 7.28 -19.20 16.94
CA LEU A 43 7.80 -17.83 16.94
C LEU A 43 6.64 -16.83 16.95
N GLU A 44 6.77 -15.77 17.74
CA GLU A 44 5.84 -14.63 17.74
C GLU A 44 6.27 -13.61 16.69
N ASP A 45 5.30 -13.00 16.01
CA ASP A 45 5.55 -11.88 15.12
C ASP A 45 5.71 -10.59 15.93
N ILE A 46 6.93 -10.02 15.90
CA ILE A 46 7.28 -8.76 16.55
C ILE A 46 7.37 -7.61 15.53
N SER A 47 7.02 -7.85 14.26
CA SER A 47 7.25 -6.92 13.16
C SER A 47 6.53 -5.59 13.37
N GLU A 48 5.30 -5.63 13.89
CA GLU A 48 4.55 -4.43 14.26
C GLU A 48 5.18 -3.65 15.44
N GLU A 49 5.88 -4.34 16.35
CA GLU A 49 6.53 -3.71 17.50
C GLU A 49 7.81 -2.95 17.11
N ILE A 50 8.52 -3.48 16.10
CA ILE A 50 9.83 -2.95 15.68
C ILE A 50 9.74 -2.03 14.46
N ASN A 51 8.74 -2.20 13.58
CA ASN A 51 8.63 -1.47 12.32
C ASN A 51 7.49 -0.45 12.33
N TRP A 52 7.78 0.77 12.79
CA TRP A 52 6.86 1.89 12.54
C TRP A 52 7.20 2.56 11.20
N THR A 53 6.52 2.16 10.13
CA THR A 53 6.61 2.82 8.82
C THR A 53 5.21 3.08 8.25
N PRO A 54 5.00 4.16 7.47
CA PRO A 54 3.69 4.48 6.87
C PRO A 54 3.30 3.55 5.70
N PHE A 55 3.96 2.41 5.56
CA PHE A 55 3.73 1.39 4.54
C PHE A 55 3.92 -0.04 5.05
N PHE A 56 4.08 -0.23 6.37
CA PHE A 56 4.22 -1.56 6.93
C PHE A 56 2.97 -2.37 6.55
N ASP A 57 3.16 -3.54 5.94
CA ASP A 57 2.11 -4.37 5.34
C ASP A 57 1.11 -3.65 4.44
N TYR A 58 1.60 -2.65 3.69
CA TYR A 58 0.76 -1.80 2.84
C TYR A 58 -0.34 -1.07 3.61
N THR A 59 -0.19 -0.89 4.93
CA THR A 59 -1.10 -0.14 5.78
C THR A 59 -0.35 0.96 6.55
N VAL A 60 -1.10 1.70 7.36
CA VAL A 60 -0.56 2.73 8.26
C VAL A 60 -0.82 2.27 9.69
N PRO A 61 0.23 2.06 10.51
CA PRO A 61 0.07 1.60 11.89
C PRO A 61 -0.89 2.49 12.68
N GLY A 62 -1.85 1.88 13.39
CA GLY A 62 -2.86 2.57 14.19
C GLY A 62 -4.14 2.98 13.43
N LEU A 63 -4.26 2.64 12.14
CA LEU A 63 -5.52 2.79 11.38
C LEU A 63 -6.14 1.43 11.08
N PRO A 64 -7.48 1.35 10.91
CA PRO A 64 -8.13 0.14 10.42
C PRO A 64 -7.59 -0.27 9.04
N ASP A 65 -7.41 -1.57 8.79
CA ASP A 65 -6.72 -2.10 7.60
C ASP A 65 -7.22 -1.51 6.29
N VAL A 66 -8.54 -1.44 6.11
CA VAL A 66 -9.16 -0.85 4.90
C VAL A 66 -8.75 0.62 4.72
N ILE A 67 -8.73 1.39 5.81
CA ILE A 67 -8.40 2.82 5.77
C ILE A 67 -6.89 3.00 5.55
N GLY A 68 -6.07 2.25 6.28
CA GLY A 68 -4.62 2.28 6.14
C GLY A 68 -4.17 1.86 4.75
N TYR A 69 -4.78 0.83 4.16
CA TYR A 69 -4.52 0.37 2.79
C TYR A 69 -4.81 1.44 1.74
N ILE A 70 -5.95 2.13 1.85
CA ILE A 70 -6.31 3.25 0.96
C ILE A 70 -5.27 4.38 1.09
N ILE A 71 -4.90 4.73 2.31
CA ILE A 71 -3.94 5.81 2.56
C ILE A 71 -2.56 5.45 2.00
N ALA A 72 -2.04 4.27 2.31
CA ALA A 72 -0.78 3.76 1.78
C ALA A 72 -0.78 3.76 0.24
N GLY A 73 -1.89 3.33 -0.38
CA GLY A 73 -2.10 3.39 -1.83
C GLY A 73 -2.00 4.82 -2.39
N PHE A 74 -2.64 5.80 -1.75
CA PHE A 74 -2.52 7.19 -2.17
C PHE A 74 -1.12 7.75 -1.97
N ILE A 75 -0.45 7.44 -0.86
CA ILE A 75 0.94 7.88 -0.64
C ILE A 75 1.83 7.33 -1.77
N GLY A 76 1.69 6.05 -2.13
CA GLY A 76 2.41 5.46 -3.26
C GLY A 76 2.15 6.17 -4.59
N VAL A 77 0.88 6.48 -4.90
CA VAL A 77 0.50 7.25 -6.10
C VAL A 77 1.17 8.63 -6.11
N PHE A 78 1.15 9.35 -4.99
CA PHE A 78 1.77 10.67 -4.90
C PHE A 78 3.30 10.62 -5.01
N ILE A 79 3.95 9.60 -4.45
CA ILE A 79 5.39 9.39 -4.61
C ILE A 79 5.74 9.19 -6.08
N VAL A 80 5.06 8.28 -6.77
CA VAL A 80 5.34 7.99 -8.19
C VAL A 80 5.12 9.21 -9.08
N LEU A 81 4.00 9.91 -8.89
CA LEU A 81 3.71 11.13 -9.65
C LEU A 81 4.71 12.25 -9.33
N GLY A 82 5.04 12.44 -8.05
CA GLY A 82 6.00 13.43 -7.60
C GLY A 82 7.40 13.18 -8.17
N LEU A 83 7.87 11.94 -8.14
CA LEU A 83 9.15 11.55 -8.74
C LEU A 83 9.14 11.75 -10.27
N GLY A 84 8.09 11.31 -10.96
CA GLY A 84 7.99 11.46 -12.40
C GLY A 84 7.99 12.93 -12.84
N ILE A 85 7.23 13.79 -12.16
CA ILE A 85 7.20 15.24 -12.42
C ILE A 85 8.54 15.88 -12.06
N GLY A 86 9.12 15.53 -10.91
CA GLY A 86 10.40 16.05 -10.43
C GLY A 86 11.53 15.74 -11.39
N LEU A 87 11.68 14.48 -11.80
CA LEU A 87 12.66 14.04 -12.79
C LEU A 87 12.44 14.71 -14.15
N SER A 88 11.19 14.77 -14.62
CA SER A 88 10.87 15.46 -15.87
C SER A 88 11.26 16.94 -15.84
N LYS A 89 11.15 17.60 -14.68
CA LYS A 89 11.54 19.01 -14.53
C LYS A 89 13.06 19.16 -14.51
N ILE A 90 13.78 18.28 -13.83
CA ILE A 90 15.25 18.28 -13.80
C ILE A 90 15.82 18.01 -15.20
N MET A 91 15.29 17.01 -15.91
CA MET A 91 15.75 16.61 -17.25
C MET A 91 15.27 17.55 -18.36
N GLY A 92 14.09 18.14 -18.20
CA GLY A 92 13.49 19.09 -19.15
C GLY A 92 13.94 20.53 -18.96
N SER A 93 14.69 20.83 -17.90
CA SER A 93 15.35 22.13 -17.71
C SER A 93 16.59 22.23 -18.62
N LYS A 94 16.34 22.45 -19.90
CA LYS A 94 17.28 23.13 -20.81
C LYS A 94 16.83 24.56 -21.01
#